data_AF-A0A4S8MG61-F1
#
_entry.id   AF-A0A4S8MG61-F1
#
_cell.length_a   1.000
_cell.length_b   1.000
_cell.length_c   1.000
_cell.angle_alpha   90.00
_cell.angle_beta   90.00
_cell.angle_gamma   90.00
#
_symmetry.space_group_name_H-M   'P 1'
#
loop_
_entity.id
_entity.type
_entity.pdbx_description
1 polymer ?
#
loop_
_entity_poly.entity_id
_entity_poly.type
_entity_poly.pdbx_seq_one_letter_code
_entity_poly.pdbx_strand_id
1 'polypeptide(L)'
;KRKPNQRFAFLYLHIDNADVANDILLRESITISGKRCPVTRKAPAPVFCYHCQQKGHMSDKCPSKDGNPICGQCGGPHQINQCDNEEKEYCARCKTSDHASRDRTCPEYMKETKALSNRQRIDNLPFFPTSNFINW
;
A
#
# COMPACT_ATOMS: atom_id res chain seq x y z
N LYS A 1 -2.87 13.94 0.98
CA LYS A 1 -3.27 15.19 0.29
C LYS A 1 -3.34 14.88 -1.21
N ARG A 2 -4.45 15.17 -1.91
CA ARG A 2 -4.49 15.02 -3.37
C ARG A 2 -3.55 16.05 -4.00
N LYS A 3 -2.79 15.68 -5.02
CA LYS A 3 -1.99 16.66 -5.78
C LYS A 3 -2.95 17.55 -6.59
N PRO A 4 -2.65 18.84 -6.83
CA PRO A 4 -3.52 19.76 -7.56
C PRO A 4 -3.99 19.21 -8.92
N ASN A 5 -3.15 18.40 -9.58
CA ASN A 5 -3.40 17.83 -10.90
C ASN A 5 -3.78 16.33 -10.87
N GLN A 6 -4.15 15.78 -9.72
CA GLN A 6 -4.51 14.36 -9.62
C GLN A 6 -5.89 14.10 -10.25
N ARG A 7 -5.90 13.47 -11.44
CA ARG A 7 -7.12 13.15 -12.20
C ARG A 7 -7.65 11.73 -11.97
N PHE A 8 -6.81 10.84 -11.47
CA PHE A 8 -7.12 9.42 -11.29
C PHE A 8 -6.84 8.97 -9.85
N ALA A 9 -7.51 7.89 -9.45
CA ALA A 9 -7.30 7.21 -8.19
C ALA A 9 -7.47 5.71 -8.39
N PHE A 10 -6.93 4.93 -7.46
CA PHE A 10 -7.19 3.50 -7.38
C PHE A 10 -8.46 3.26 -6.57
N LEU A 11 -9.23 2.26 -6.97
CA LEU A 11 -10.38 1.75 -6.24
C LEU A 11 -10.07 0.33 -5.76
N TYR A 12 -10.33 0.06 -4.49
CA TYR A 12 -10.34 -1.31 -3.99
C TYR A 12 -11.77 -1.84 -4.03
N LEU A 13 -11.97 -2.94 -4.74
CA LEU A 13 -13.22 -3.68 -4.76
C LEU A 13 -13.10 -4.89 -3.85
N HIS A 14 -14.12 -5.10 -3.02
CA HIS A 14 -14.27 -6.32 -2.26
C HIS A 14 -15.25 -7.23 -3.00
N ILE A 15 -14.78 -8.40 -3.39
CA ILE A 15 -15.59 -9.43 -4.03
C ILE A 15 -15.62 -10.61 -3.06
N ASP A 16 -16.81 -11.06 -2.69
CA ASP A 16 -17.04 -12.14 -1.73
C ASP A 16 -17.01 -13.54 -2.37
N ASN A 17 -17.03 -13.62 -3.70
CA ASN A 17 -16.95 -14.87 -4.47
C ASN A 17 -15.65 -14.94 -5.30
N ALA A 18 -14.86 -16.00 -5.07
CA ALA A 18 -13.57 -16.21 -5.73
C ALA A 18 -13.69 -16.49 -7.24
N ASP A 19 -14.72 -17.21 -7.69
CA ASP A 19 -14.96 -17.48 -9.12
C ASP A 19 -15.30 -16.18 -9.87
N VAL A 20 -16.13 -15.33 -9.27
CA VAL A 20 -16.46 -14.00 -9.83
C VAL A 20 -15.21 -13.11 -9.88
N ALA A 21 -14.38 -13.15 -8.82
CA ALA A 21 -13.13 -12.40 -8.81
C ALA A 21 -12.17 -12.88 -9.92
N ASN A 22 -12.11 -14.19 -10.19
CA ASN A 22 -11.29 -14.76 -11.25
C ASN A 22 -11.81 -14.39 -12.64
N ASP A 23 -13.12 -14.44 -12.90
CA ASP A 23 -13.71 -13.98 -14.16
C ASP A 23 -13.39 -12.49 -14.42
N ILE A 24 -13.47 -11.65 -13.39
CA ILE A 24 -13.07 -10.25 -13.48
C ILE A 24 -11.58 -10.10 -13.84
N LEU A 25 -10.70 -10.88 -13.19
CA LEU A 25 -9.26 -10.85 -13.47
C LEU A 25 -8.95 -11.31 -14.90
N LEU A 26 -9.62 -12.34 -15.40
CA LEU A 26 -9.48 -12.85 -16.77
C LEU A 26 -9.90 -11.82 -17.83
N ARG A 27 -10.89 -10.97 -17.53
CA ARG A 27 -11.32 -9.88 -18.42
C ARG A 27 -10.36 -8.69 -18.44
N GLU A 28 -9.38 -8.66 -17.53
CA GLU A 28 -8.36 -7.61 -17.32
C GLU A 28 -8.92 -6.20 -16.98
N SER A 29 -10.22 -5.99 -17.13
CA SER A 29 -10.86 -4.68 -16.97
C SER A 29 -12.35 -4.80 -16.67
N ILE A 30 -12.85 -3.83 -15.92
CA ILE A 30 -14.28 -3.65 -15.61
C ILE A 30 -14.73 -2.26 -16.05
N THR A 31 -16.02 -2.10 -16.31
CA THR A 31 -16.59 -0.79 -16.62
C THR A 31 -17.27 -0.22 -15.39
N ILE A 32 -16.77 0.91 -14.89
CA ILE A 32 -17.39 1.64 -13.78
C ILE A 32 -17.84 3.00 -14.31
N SER A 33 -19.14 3.29 -14.22
CA SER A 33 -19.73 4.55 -14.68
C SER A 33 -19.31 4.93 -16.12
N GLY A 34 -19.31 3.95 -17.03
CA GLY A 34 -18.94 4.13 -18.44
C GLY A 34 -17.42 4.23 -18.71
N LYS A 35 -16.56 4.14 -17.69
CA LYS A 35 -15.11 4.14 -17.85
C LYS A 35 -14.55 2.73 -17.72
N ARG A 36 -13.70 2.33 -18.66
CA ARG A 36 -12.94 1.08 -18.59
C ARG A 36 -11.80 1.24 -17.58
N CYS A 37 -11.81 0.42 -16.55
CA CYS A 37 -10.85 0.42 -15.46
C CYS A 37 -10.06 -0.89 -15.49
N PRO A 38 -8.73 -0.84 -15.70
CA PRO A 38 -7.88 -2.02 -15.56
C PRO A 38 -8.00 -2.61 -14.16
N VAL A 39 -8.00 -3.93 -14.07
CA VAL A 39 -8.11 -4.66 -12.79
C VAL A 39 -6.86 -5.47 -12.56
N THR A 40 -6.38 -5.44 -11.33
CA THR A 40 -5.33 -6.32 -10.85
C THR A 40 -5.70 -6.84 -9.47
N ARG A 41 -5.21 -8.03 -9.13
CA ARG A 41 -5.30 -8.52 -7.76
C ARG A 41 -4.53 -7.57 -6.85
N LYS A 42 -5.09 -7.28 -5.67
CA LYS A 42 -4.45 -6.41 -4.69
C LYS A 42 -3.11 -7.01 -4.27
N ALA A 43 -2.02 -6.31 -4.62
CA ALA A 43 -0.69 -6.66 -4.14
C ALA A 43 -0.60 -6.56 -2.61
N PRO A 44 0.11 -7.48 -1.94
CA PRO A 44 0.37 -7.37 -0.51
C PRO A 44 1.11 -6.06 -0.23
N ALA A 45 0.72 -5.37 0.83
CA ALA A 45 1.36 -4.15 1.27
C ALA A 45 1.82 -4.31 2.72
N PRO A 46 3.11 -4.06 3.01
CA PRO A 46 3.61 -4.15 4.37
C PRO A 46 2.99 -3.08 5.27
N VAL A 47 2.73 -3.48 6.51
CA VAL A 47 2.19 -2.58 7.53
C VAL A 47 3.34 -1.80 8.15
N PHE A 48 3.34 -0.49 7.91
CA PHE A 48 4.16 0.49 8.61
C PHE A 48 3.25 1.45 9.38
N CYS A 49 3.61 1.70 10.64
CA CYS A 49 2.90 2.59 11.53
C CYS A 49 3.05 4.03 11.05
N TYR A 50 1.95 4.75 10.81
CA TYR A 50 2.03 6.16 10.40
C TYR A 50 2.44 7.10 11.56
N HIS A 51 2.42 6.60 12.80
CA HIS A 51 2.89 7.33 13.97
C HIS A 51 4.41 7.26 14.13
N CYS A 52 4.98 6.06 14.30
CA CYS A 52 6.42 5.90 14.57
C CYS A 52 7.25 5.44 13.36
N GLN A 53 6.62 5.24 12.19
CA GLN A 53 7.25 4.74 10.96
C GLN A 53 7.88 3.33 11.08
N GLN A 54 7.63 2.61 12.18
CA GLN A 54 8.09 1.24 12.38
C GLN A 54 7.12 0.21 11.77
N LYS A 55 7.63 -0.96 11.40
CA LYS A 55 6.82 -2.03 10.82
C LYS A 55 6.07 -2.85 11.87
N GLY A 56 5.04 -3.58 11.41
CA GLY A 56 4.37 -4.63 12.18
C GLY A 56 3.15 -4.20 12.98
N HIS A 57 2.82 -2.91 13.00
CA HIS A 57 1.61 -2.41 13.65
C HIS A 57 1.06 -1.16 12.94
N MET A 58 -0.23 -0.91 13.11
CA MET A 58 -0.89 0.32 12.68
C MET A 58 -0.86 1.35 13.83
N SER A 59 -1.15 2.62 13.51
CA SER A 59 -1.04 3.73 14.46
C SER A 59 -1.92 3.58 15.71
N ASP A 60 -3.08 2.92 15.57
CA ASP A 60 -4.01 2.60 16.66
C ASP A 60 -3.38 1.68 17.72
N LYS A 61 -2.47 0.80 17.31
CA LYS A 61 -1.73 -0.14 18.15
C LYS A 61 -0.28 0.27 18.37
N CYS A 62 0.04 1.56 18.20
CA CYS A 62 1.40 2.04 18.36
C CYS A 62 1.85 1.99 19.82
N PRO A 63 2.97 1.32 20.15
CA PRO A 63 3.52 1.33 21.50
C PRO A 63 3.96 2.72 21.97
N SER A 64 4.27 3.61 21.03
CA SER A 64 4.71 4.99 21.30
C SER A 64 3.61 6.01 20.98
N LYS A 65 2.33 5.63 21.10
CA LYS A 65 1.18 6.51 20.79
C LYS A 65 1.14 7.80 21.62
N ASP A 66 1.73 7.79 22.82
CA ASP A 66 1.76 8.93 23.74
C ASP A 66 2.96 9.87 23.46
N GLY A 67 3.86 9.47 22.57
CA GLY A 67 5.01 10.29 22.13
C GLY A 67 4.69 11.13 20.90
N ASN A 68 5.68 11.91 20.44
CA ASN A 68 5.52 12.68 19.20
C ASN A 68 5.55 11.76 17.96
N PRO A 69 4.63 11.95 17.01
CA PRO A 69 4.66 11.23 15.74
C PRO A 69 5.88 11.65 14.91
N ILE A 70 6.34 10.74 14.06
CA ILE A 70 7.39 10.97 13.09
C ILE A 70 6.74 11.26 11.73
N CYS A 71 7.01 12.44 11.20
CA CYS A 71 6.50 12.87 9.92
C CYS A 71 7.03 11.99 8.80
N GLY A 72 6.12 11.36 8.05
CA GLY A 72 6.51 10.52 6.93
C GLY A 72 7.04 11.27 5.69
N GLN A 73 7.20 12.61 5.75
CA GLN A 73 7.77 13.45 4.67
C GLN A 73 9.21 13.79 5.03
N CYS A 74 9.36 14.55 6.11
CA CYS A 74 10.59 15.23 6.46
C CYS A 74 11.27 14.67 7.72
N GLY A 75 10.68 13.64 8.35
CA GLY A 75 11.22 12.98 9.54
C GLY A 75 11.05 13.75 10.87
N GLY A 76 10.41 14.92 10.86
CA GLY A 76 10.24 15.75 12.06
C GLY A 76 9.21 15.22 13.06
N PRO A 77 9.20 15.73 14.31
CA PRO A 77 8.32 15.28 15.39
C PRO A 77 6.89 15.88 15.26
N HIS A 78 6.21 15.61 14.15
CA HIS A 78 4.85 16.06 13.87
C HIS A 78 4.12 15.10 12.93
N GLN A 79 2.79 15.23 12.84
CA GLN A 79 2.01 14.45 11.89
C GLN A 79 2.23 14.97 10.46
N ILE A 80 2.19 14.07 9.47
CA ILE A 80 2.26 14.42 8.03
C ILE A 80 1.37 15.61 7.63
N ASN A 81 0.18 15.72 8.21
CA ASN A 81 -0.80 16.75 7.85
C ASN A 81 -0.41 18.15 8.40
N GLN A 82 0.53 18.21 9.33
CA GLN A 82 1.08 19.42 9.95
C GLN A 82 2.52 19.68 9.47
N CYS A 83 2.92 19.09 8.34
CA CYS A 83 4.27 19.24 7.81
C CYS A 83 4.37 20.55 7.01
N ASP A 84 5.14 21.51 7.53
CA ASP A 84 5.36 22.80 6.86
C ASP A 84 6.44 22.74 5.78
N ASN A 85 7.25 21.68 5.77
CA ASN A 85 8.36 21.53 4.83
C ASN A 85 8.09 20.38 3.86
N GLU A 86 7.29 20.65 2.82
CA GLU A 86 6.92 19.65 1.80
C GLU A 86 8.12 19.28 0.89
N GLU A 87 9.12 20.15 0.74
CA GLU A 87 10.31 19.92 -0.08
C GLU A 87 11.36 19.04 0.61
N LYS A 88 11.42 19.08 1.95
CA LYS A 88 12.35 18.24 2.71
C LYS A 88 11.87 16.80 2.76
N GLU A 89 12.65 15.91 2.15
CA GLU A 89 12.42 14.47 2.22
C GLU A 89 13.37 13.79 3.21
N TYR A 90 12.81 12.90 4.02
CA TYR A 90 13.54 12.04 4.93
C TYR A 90 12.76 10.75 5.18
N CYS A 91 13.45 9.64 5.05
CA CYS A 91 12.94 8.31 5.31
C CYS A 91 13.41 7.85 6.69
N ALA A 92 12.52 7.85 7.68
CA ALA A 92 12.78 7.33 9.03
C ALA A 92 13.08 5.82 9.05
N ARG A 93 12.67 5.09 8.01
CA ARG A 93 12.91 3.64 7.87
C ARG A 93 14.33 3.35 7.40
N CYS A 94 14.77 4.04 6.33
CA CYS A 94 16.11 3.90 5.76
C CYS A 94 17.16 4.80 6.41
N LYS A 95 16.72 5.81 7.18
CA LYS A 95 17.53 6.87 7.77
C LYS A 95 18.30 7.70 6.75
N THR A 96 17.71 7.95 5.58
CA THR A 96 18.30 8.77 4.50
C THR A 96 17.37 9.91 4.08
N SER A 97 17.92 10.93 3.42
CA SER A 97 17.19 12.09 2.89
C SER A 97 16.91 12.01 1.39
N ASP A 98 17.13 10.84 0.77
CA ASP A 98 16.95 10.66 -0.69
C ASP A 98 15.48 10.54 -1.10
N HIS A 99 14.63 10.16 -0.15
CA HIS A 99 13.19 9.95 -0.34
C HIS A 99 12.45 10.06 0.98
N ALA A 100 11.13 10.21 0.92
CA ALA A 100 10.26 10.25 2.09
C ALA A 100 9.89 8.85 2.62
N SER A 101 9.57 8.71 3.92
CA SER A 101 9.04 7.46 4.52
C SER A 101 7.71 6.97 3.93
N ARG A 102 7.05 7.74 3.07
CA ARG A 102 5.83 7.30 2.37
C ARG A 102 6.10 6.78 0.97
N ASP A 103 7.31 6.95 0.47
CA ASP A 103 7.66 6.50 -0.87
C ASP A 103 7.60 4.97 -0.95
N ARG A 104 7.02 4.48 -2.05
CA ARG A 104 6.92 3.07 -2.43
C ARG A 104 8.22 2.57 -3.07
N THR A 105 9.10 3.47 -3.51
CA THR A 105 10.46 3.15 -3.98
C THR A 105 11.44 2.90 -2.83
N CYS A 106 11.01 3.09 -1.58
CA CYS A 106 11.83 2.89 -0.39
C CYS A 106 12.38 1.44 -0.32
N PRO A 107 13.70 1.24 -0.20
CA PRO A 107 14.33 -0.09 -0.14
C PRO A 107 13.76 -0.98 0.97
N GLU A 108 13.54 -0.44 2.16
CA GLU A 108 12.96 -1.20 3.29
C GLU A 108 11.49 -1.59 3.03
N TYR A 109 10.73 -0.72 2.35
CA TYR A 109 9.36 -1.04 1.94
C TYR A 109 9.34 -2.18 0.90
N MET A 110 10.21 -2.11 -0.11
CA MET A 110 10.31 -3.15 -1.13
C MET A 110 10.78 -4.49 -0.53
N LYS A 111 11.75 -4.46 0.38
CA LYS A 111 12.24 -5.64 1.10
C LYS A 111 11.13 -6.32 1.89
N GLU A 112 10.34 -5.57 2.66
CA GLU A 112 9.23 -6.13 3.44
C GLU A 112 8.09 -6.63 2.53
N THR A 113 7.82 -5.92 1.43
CA THR A 113 6.83 -6.36 0.41
C THR A 113 7.23 -7.71 -0.18
N LYS A 114 8.50 -7.88 -0.56
CA LYS A 114 9.04 -9.15 -1.08
C LYS A 114 8.98 -10.26 -0.03
N ALA A 115 9.29 -9.94 1.23
CA ALA A 115 9.18 -10.91 2.32
C ALA A 115 7.73 -11.38 2.55
N LEU A 116 6.75 -10.47 2.46
CA LEU A 116 5.33 -10.81 2.57
C LEU A 116 4.85 -11.67 1.40
N SER A 117 5.15 -11.26 0.18
CA SER A 117 4.85 -12.05 -1.03
C SER A 117 5.45 -13.45 -0.94
N ASN A 118 6.71 -13.59 -0.51
CA ASN A 118 7.33 -14.91 -0.35
C ASN A 118 6.65 -15.80 0.71
N ARG A 119 6.12 -15.21 1.79
CA ARG A 119 5.40 -15.96 2.85
C ARG A 119 4.01 -16.39 2.38
N GLN A 120 3.36 -15.57 1.57
CA GLN A 120 1.98 -15.79 1.15
C GLN A 120 1.95 -16.51 -0.20
N ARG A 121 2.11 -17.85 -0.18
CA ARG A 121 2.09 -18.69 -1.40
C ARG A 121 0.84 -18.48 -2.26
N ILE A 122 -0.31 -18.23 -1.63
CA ILE A 122 -1.60 -18.00 -2.30
C ILE A 122 -1.69 -16.60 -2.91
N ASP A 123 -0.98 -15.60 -2.37
CA ASP A 123 -1.01 -14.22 -2.90
C ASP A 123 -0.14 -14.02 -4.13
N ASN A 124 0.73 -14.99 -4.43
CA ASN A 124 1.50 -15.02 -5.67
C ASN A 124 0.77 -15.71 -6.82
N LEU A 125 -0.40 -16.30 -6.57
CA LEU A 125 -1.19 -16.90 -7.63
C LEU A 125 -1.90 -15.81 -8.45
N PRO A 126 -1.91 -15.92 -9.79
CA PRO A 126 -2.62 -14.97 -10.64
C PRO A 126 -4.12 -14.96 -10.34
N PHE A 127 -4.67 -16.10 -9.91
CA PHE A 127 -6.08 -16.30 -9.59
C PHE A 127 -6.26 -16.77 -8.14
N PHE A 128 -7.47 -16.58 -7.61
CA PHE A 128 -7.88 -17.13 -6.33
C PHE A 128 -8.12 -18.64 -6.47
N PRO A 129 -7.61 -19.48 -5.54
CA PRO A 129 -7.85 -20.91 -5.58
C PRO A 129 -9.35 -21.24 -5.53
N THR A 130 -9.82 -22.00 -6.51
CA THR A 130 -11.22 -22.45 -6.64
C THR A 130 -11.24 -23.89 -7.16
N SER A 131 -12.37 -24.58 -7.04
CA SER A 131 -12.55 -25.95 -7.56
C SER A 131 -12.55 -26.02 -9.10
N ASN A 132 -12.65 -24.88 -9.79
CA ASN A 132 -12.63 -24.79 -11.25
C ASN A 132 -11.20 -24.90 -11.81
N PHE A 133 -10.96 -25.88 -12.69
CA PHE A 133 -9.67 -26.18 -13.30
C PHE A 133 -9.07 -25.05 -14.17
N ILE A 134 -9.88 -24.08 -14.62
CA ILE A 134 -9.41 -22.94 -15.44
C ILE A 134 -8.62 -21.92 -14.61
N ASN A 135 -8.71 -21.99 -13.27
CA ASN A 135 -8.11 -21.04 -12.34
C ASN A 135 -6.78 -21.53 -11.72
N TRP A 136 -6.17 -22.60 -12.26
CA TRP A 136 -4.93 -23.22 -11.77
C TRP A 136 -3.75 -23.01 -12.73
#